data_AF-A0A2V6P129-F1
#
_entry.id   AF-A0A2V6P129-F1
#
_cell.length_a   1.000
_cell.length_b   1.000
_cell.length_c   1.000
_cell.angle_alpha   90.00
_cell.angle_beta   90.00
_cell.angle_gamma   90.00
#
_symmetry.space_group_name_H-M   'P 1'
#
loop_
_entity.id
_entity.type
_entity.pdbx_description
1 polymer ?
#
loop_
_entity_poly.entity_id
_entity_poly.type
_entity_poly.pdbx_seq_one_letter_code
_entity_poly.pdbx_strand_id
1 'polypeptide(L)'
;MSAPGAQRPPGRPRPAEFCRQLLAALEASEGRQRRRKRDTTPDSIGTAIKRDLLERAIEDDPAWETFEHWLYARALAAGAASGAVRAMALNILEEWRLAAASPALSLWLEAGAASDDAGP
;
A
#
# COMPACT_ATOMS: atom_id res chain seq x y z
N MET A 1 -17.77 -22.94 13.20
CA MET A 1 -18.54 -22.15 12.22
C MET A 1 -17.53 -21.43 11.34
N SER A 2 -17.17 -22.01 10.20
CA SER A 2 -16.23 -21.39 9.26
C SER A 2 -16.93 -20.23 8.55
N ALA A 3 -16.32 -19.05 8.56
CA ALA A 3 -16.82 -17.90 7.82
C ALA A 3 -16.93 -18.24 6.32
N PRO A 4 -17.97 -17.80 5.61
CA PRO A 4 -18.09 -18.01 4.18
C PRO A 4 -16.85 -17.40 3.52
N GLY A 5 -16.17 -18.19 2.68
CA GLY A 5 -14.98 -17.75 1.97
C GLY A 5 -15.28 -16.44 1.25
N ALA A 6 -14.58 -15.38 1.65
CA ALA A 6 -14.67 -14.05 1.07
C ALA A 6 -14.48 -14.15 -0.44
N GLN A 7 -15.58 -14.06 -1.17
CA GLN A 7 -15.62 -14.35 -2.60
C GLN A 7 -15.10 -13.14 -3.36
N ARG A 8 -13.82 -13.19 -3.75
CA ARG A 8 -13.18 -12.17 -4.57
C ARG A 8 -13.97 -11.94 -5.87
N PRO A 9 -14.40 -10.71 -6.20
CA PRO A 9 -14.91 -10.40 -7.54
C PRO A 9 -13.79 -10.56 -8.58
N PRO A 10 -14.06 -11.18 -9.75
CA PRO A 10 -13.04 -11.40 -10.77
C PRO A 10 -12.43 -10.07 -11.24
N GLY A 11 -11.10 -10.04 -11.39
CA GLY A 11 -10.35 -8.86 -11.83
C GLY A 11 -10.02 -7.83 -10.74
N ARG A 12 -10.20 -8.13 -9.45
CA ARG A 12 -9.71 -7.28 -8.35
C ARG A 12 -8.43 -7.85 -7.71
N PRO A 13 -7.41 -7.02 -7.45
CA PRO A 13 -6.17 -7.46 -6.82
C PRO A 13 -6.42 -7.96 -5.39
N ARG A 14 -5.53 -8.83 -4.88
CA ARG A 14 -5.51 -9.17 -3.44
C ARG A 14 -4.81 -8.05 -2.66
N PRO A 15 -5.27 -7.68 -1.44
CA PRO A 15 -4.60 -6.66 -0.64
C PRO A 15 -3.10 -6.91 -0.44
N ALA A 16 -2.67 -8.13 -0.12
CA ALA A 16 -1.25 -8.45 0.02
C ALA A 16 -0.45 -8.29 -1.28
N GLU A 17 -1.06 -8.59 -2.43
CA GLU A 17 -0.42 -8.43 -3.73
C GLU A 17 -0.27 -6.96 -4.13
N PHE A 18 -1.35 -6.18 -3.96
CA PHE A 18 -1.32 -4.74 -4.10
C PHE A 18 -0.27 -4.10 -3.17
N CYS A 19 -0.21 -4.53 -1.90
CA CYS A 19 0.75 -4.00 -0.94
C CYS A 19 2.20 -4.33 -1.32
N ARG A 20 2.47 -5.53 -1.86
CA ARG A 20 3.80 -5.88 -2.41
C ARG A 20 4.19 -4.98 -3.59
N GLN A 21 3.28 -4.77 -4.52
CA GLN A 21 3.52 -3.95 -5.71
C GLN A 21 3.74 -2.48 -5.34
N LEU A 22 2.94 -1.96 -4.41
CA LEU A 22 3.11 -0.61 -3.88
C LEU A 22 4.42 -0.46 -3.11
N LEU A 23 4.82 -1.44 -2.30
CA LEU A 23 6.10 -1.44 -1.60
C LEU A 23 7.28 -1.39 -2.59
N ALA A 24 7.26 -2.21 -3.63
CA ALA A 24 8.28 -2.20 -4.68
C ALA A 24 8.36 -0.84 -5.41
N ALA A 25 7.22 -0.22 -5.70
CA ALA A 25 7.15 1.10 -6.32
C ALA A 25 7.75 2.20 -5.40
N LEU A 26 7.49 2.12 -4.09
CA LEU A 26 8.09 3.03 -3.10
C LEU A 26 9.62 2.88 -3.07
N GLU A 27 10.14 1.66 -3.01
CA GLU A 27 11.59 1.39 -3.00
C GLU A 27 12.29 1.89 -4.26
N ALA A 28 11.69 1.66 -5.44
CA ALA A 28 12.20 2.18 -6.71
C ALA A 28 12.24 3.72 -6.73
N SER A 29 11.26 4.38 -6.10
CA SER A 29 11.20 5.84 -6.01
C SER A 29 12.22 6.42 -5.00
N GLU A 30 12.40 5.79 -3.85
CA GLU A 30 13.42 6.18 -2.86
C GLU A 30 14.84 6.08 -3.41
N GLY A 31 15.14 5.04 -4.20
CA GLY A 31 16.42 4.90 -4.90
C GLY A 31 16.73 6.10 -5.82
N ARG A 32 15.69 6.68 -6.44
CA ARG A 32 15.79 7.88 -7.28
C ARG A 32 15.93 9.16 -6.45
N GLN A 33 15.21 9.28 -5.33
CA GLN A 33 15.28 10.46 -4.46
C GLN A 33 16.60 10.56 -3.69
N ARG A 34 17.17 9.45 -3.20
CA ARG A 34 18.49 9.44 -2.54
C ARG A 34 19.62 10.01 -3.40
N ARG A 35 19.46 9.99 -4.73
CA ARG A 35 20.39 10.61 -5.69
C ARG A 35 20.34 12.15 -5.68
N ARG A 36 19.31 12.77 -5.07
CA ARG A 36 19.13 14.23 -4.98
C ARG A 36 19.25 14.69 -3.52
N LYS A 37 20.26 15.51 -3.21
CA LYS A 37 20.51 16.08 -1.85
C LYS A 37 19.38 17.03 -1.42
N ARG A 38 18.30 16.51 -0.84
CA ARG A 38 17.26 17.33 -0.17
C ARG A 38 17.02 16.78 1.23
N ASP A 39 16.92 17.66 2.21
CA ASP A 39 16.47 17.28 3.56
C ASP A 39 14.98 16.94 3.51
N THR A 40 14.66 15.65 3.70
CA THR A 40 13.32 15.07 3.56
C THR A 40 12.86 14.34 4.83
N THR A 41 13.28 14.80 6.01
CA THR A 41 13.01 14.14 7.30
C THR A 41 11.51 13.90 7.58
N PRO A 42 10.56 14.82 7.29
CA PRO A 42 9.13 14.53 7.43
C PRO A 42 8.64 13.44 6.46
N ASP A 43 9.15 13.42 5.22
CA ASP A 43 8.82 12.38 4.23
C ASP A 43 9.37 11.03 4.67
N SER A 44 10.54 10.98 5.33
CA SER A 44 11.11 9.71 5.78
C SER A 44 10.30 9.04 6.91
N ILE A 45 9.72 9.83 7.83
CA ILE A 45 8.83 9.28 8.87
C ILE A 45 7.53 8.75 8.26
N GLY A 46 6.88 9.54 7.39
CA GLY A 46 5.66 9.11 6.70
C GLY A 46 5.89 7.85 5.86
N THR A 47 7.02 7.80 5.16
CA THR A 47 7.38 6.64 4.33
C THR A 47 7.71 5.40 5.17
N ALA A 48 8.39 5.56 6.31
CA ALA A 48 8.62 4.45 7.23
C ALA A 48 7.31 3.88 7.81
N ILE A 49 6.36 4.74 8.18
CA ILE A 49 5.03 4.31 8.64
C ILE A 49 4.27 3.60 7.51
N LYS A 50 4.31 4.14 6.29
CA LYS A 50 3.67 3.50 5.12
C LYS A 50 4.27 2.12 4.85
N ARG A 51 5.61 1.98 4.90
CA ARG A 51 6.30 0.70 4.75
C ARG A 51 5.84 -0.33 5.79
N ASP A 52 5.86 0.02 7.08
CA ASP A 52 5.42 -0.89 8.16
C ASP A 52 3.96 -1.34 7.99
N LEU A 53 3.06 -0.45 7.57
CA LEU A 53 1.67 -0.81 7.27
C LEU A 53 1.56 -1.78 6.09
N LEU A 54 2.33 -1.58 5.03
CA LEU A 54 2.33 -2.46 3.86
C LEU A 54 2.90 -3.84 4.19
N GLU A 55 4.00 -3.91 4.92
CA GLU A 55 4.62 -5.17 5.38
C GLU A 55 3.62 -5.99 6.23
N ARG A 56 2.97 -5.36 7.20
CA ARG A 56 1.95 -6.03 8.03
C ARG A 56 0.75 -6.49 7.22
N ALA A 57 0.32 -5.73 6.21
CA ALA A 57 -0.79 -6.14 5.34
C ALA A 57 -0.41 -7.34 4.47
N ILE A 58 0.86 -7.45 4.09
CA ILE A 58 1.39 -8.61 3.35
C ILE A 58 1.40 -9.85 4.25
N GLU A 59 1.81 -9.69 5.51
CA GLU A 59 1.86 -10.78 6.49
C GLU A 59 0.47 -11.27 6.89
N ASP A 60 -0.45 -10.34 7.19
CA ASP A 60 -1.80 -10.67 7.64
C ASP A 60 -2.73 -11.12 6.51
N ASP A 61 -2.41 -10.79 5.25
CA ASP A 61 -3.22 -11.03 4.04
C ASP A 61 -4.73 -10.81 4.25
N PRO A 62 -5.17 -9.60 4.65
CA PRO A 62 -6.57 -9.34 4.90
C PRO A 62 -7.41 -9.54 3.63
N ALA A 63 -8.65 -10.01 3.81
CA ALA A 63 -9.58 -10.17 2.70
C ALA A 63 -9.95 -8.81 2.10
N TRP A 64 -10.33 -8.82 0.81
CA TRP A 64 -10.67 -7.63 0.03
C TRP A 64 -11.72 -6.74 0.74
N GLU A 65 -12.77 -7.35 1.27
CA GLU A 65 -13.90 -6.71 1.94
C GLU A 65 -13.50 -6.10 3.28
N THR A 66 -12.44 -6.62 3.89
CA THR A 66 -12.01 -6.26 5.24
C THR A 66 -10.80 -5.33 5.26
N PHE A 67 -10.18 -5.07 4.11
CA PHE A 67 -8.92 -4.33 4.07
C PHE A 67 -9.05 -2.89 4.62
N GLU A 68 -10.14 -2.20 4.31
CA GLU A 68 -10.42 -0.87 4.87
C GLU A 68 -10.57 -0.93 6.41
N HIS A 69 -11.28 -1.95 6.91
CA HIS A 69 -11.44 -2.14 8.35
C HIS A 69 -10.11 -2.48 9.02
N TRP A 70 -9.27 -3.29 8.37
CA TRP A 70 -7.93 -3.64 8.83
C TRP A 70 -7.05 -2.39 8.97
N LEU A 71 -7.04 -1.51 7.96
CA LEU A 71 -6.29 -0.24 8.00
C LEU A 71 -6.77 0.66 9.15
N TYR A 72 -8.08 0.76 9.35
CA TYR A 72 -8.65 1.53 10.44
C TYR A 72 -8.26 0.97 11.82
N ALA A 73 -8.29 -0.35 11.99
CA ALA A 73 -7.88 -1.02 13.22
C ALA A 73 -6.40 -0.73 13.55
N ARG A 74 -5.50 -0.71 12.55
CA ARG A 74 -4.09 -0.34 12.74
C ARG A 74 -3.93 1.12 13.16
N ALA A 75 -4.71 2.04 12.58
CA ALA A 75 -4.69 3.44 12.97
C ALA A 75 -5.16 3.67 14.42
N LEU A 76 -6.19 2.95 14.86
CA LEU A 76 -6.65 3.00 16.26
C LEU A 76 -5.63 2.41 17.23
N ALA A 77 -5.00 1.29 16.87
CA ALA A 77 -4.02 0.62 17.72
C ALA A 77 -2.73 1.43 17.93
N ALA A 78 -2.45 2.43 17.09
CA ALA A 78 -1.23 3.24 17.17
C ALA A 78 -1.20 4.26 18.34
N GLY A 79 -2.29 4.42 19.09
CA GLY A 79 -2.33 5.28 20.27
C GLY A 79 -1.93 6.74 19.98
N ALA A 80 -0.88 7.23 20.64
CA ALA A 80 -0.38 8.60 20.46
C ALA A 80 0.08 8.91 19.02
N ALA A 81 0.50 7.90 18.25
CA ALA A 81 0.88 8.04 16.85
C ALA A 81 -0.32 7.95 15.88
N SER A 82 -1.55 7.81 16.40
CA SER A 82 -2.76 7.60 15.58
C SER A 82 -2.96 8.62 14.47
N GLY A 83 -2.54 9.88 14.64
CA GLY A 83 -2.65 10.90 13.60
C GLY A 83 -1.84 10.57 12.33
N ALA A 84 -0.55 10.27 12.49
CA ALA A 84 0.34 9.96 11.38
C ALA A 84 0.01 8.59 10.76
N VAL A 85 -0.28 7.58 11.59
CA VAL A 85 -0.70 6.25 11.11
C VAL A 85 -2.03 6.33 10.37
N ARG A 86 -3.01 7.12 10.87
CA ARG A 86 -4.28 7.33 10.18
C ARG A 86 -4.08 8.04 8.85
N ALA A 87 -3.21 9.05 8.78
CA ALA A 87 -2.92 9.73 7.52
C ALA A 87 -2.35 8.76 6.47
N MET A 88 -1.40 7.90 6.85
CA MET A 88 -0.84 6.90 5.94
C MET A 88 -1.83 5.79 5.59
N ALA A 89 -2.66 5.35 6.53
CA ALA A 89 -3.73 4.39 6.28
C ALA A 89 -4.76 4.93 5.26
N LEU A 90 -5.12 6.20 5.34
CA LEU A 90 -6.00 6.84 4.35
C LEU A 90 -5.33 6.95 2.97
N ASN A 91 -4.04 7.28 2.93
CA ASN A 91 -3.28 7.33 1.67
C ASN A 91 -3.22 5.96 0.99
N ILE A 92 -2.97 4.88 1.74
CA ILE A 92 -3.01 3.50 1.22
C ILE A 92 -4.42 3.15 0.73
N LEU A 93 -5.47 3.52 1.47
CA LEU A 93 -6.86 3.26 1.11
C LEU A 93 -7.26 3.95 -0.21
N GLU A 94 -6.79 5.17 -0.43
CA GLU A 94 -7.02 5.91 -1.67
C GLU A 94 -6.39 5.20 -2.88
N GLU A 95 -5.11 4.80 -2.76
CA GLU A 95 -4.41 4.06 -3.82
C GLU A 95 -5.05 2.69 -4.09
N TRP A 96 -5.49 2.00 -3.04
CA TRP A 96 -6.21 0.74 -3.15
C TRP A 96 -7.53 0.90 -3.92
N ARG A 97 -8.32 1.92 -3.59
CA ARG A 97 -9.58 2.23 -4.28
C ARG A 97 -9.33 2.61 -5.74
N LEU A 98 -8.25 3.34 -6.02
CA LEU A 98 -7.85 3.68 -7.38
C LEU A 98 -7.46 2.44 -8.19
N ALA A 99 -6.65 1.55 -7.62
CA ALA A 99 -6.29 0.27 -8.24
C ALA A 99 -7.53 -0.59 -8.52
N ALA A 100 -8.46 -0.66 -7.57
CA ALA A 100 -9.72 -1.39 -7.75
C ALA A 100 -10.66 -0.77 -8.79
N ALA A 101 -10.61 0.56 -8.99
CA ALA A 101 -11.42 1.28 -9.97
C ALA A 101 -10.81 1.30 -11.38
N SER A 102 -9.52 1.02 -11.52
CA SER A 102 -8.80 1.05 -12.79
C SER A 102 -8.22 -0.33 -13.13
N PRO A 103 -8.87 -1.11 -14.02
CA PRO A 103 -8.32 -2.36 -14.52
C PRO A 103 -6.94 -2.18 -15.16
N ALA A 104 -6.69 -1.04 -15.81
CA ALA A 104 -5.40 -0.72 -16.41
C ALA A 104 -4.30 -0.54 -15.34
N LEU A 105 -4.61 0.11 -14.21
CA LEU A 105 -3.66 0.26 -13.11
C LEU A 105 -3.41 -1.09 -12.41
N SER A 106 -4.45 -1.90 -12.22
CA SER A 106 -4.30 -3.26 -11.68
C SER A 106 -3.38 -4.11 -12.56
N LEU A 107 -3.60 -4.13 -13.88
CA LEU A 107 -2.74 -4.85 -14.82
C LEU A 107 -1.31 -4.31 -14.85
N TRP A 108 -1.11 -2.99 -14.73
CA TRP A 108 0.22 -2.38 -14.66
C TRP A 108 0.96 -2.75 -13.36
N LEU A 109 0.27 -2.78 -12.22
CA LEU A 109 0.87 -3.22 -10.96
C LEU A 109 1.19 -4.73 -10.99
N GLU A 110 0.30 -5.56 -11.57
CA GLU A 110 0.55 -7.00 -11.83
C GLU A 110 1.78 -7.22 -12.71
N ALA A 111 2.00 -6.33 -13.69
CA ALA A 111 3.20 -6.33 -14.54
C ALA A 111 4.47 -5.83 -13.83
N GLY A 112 4.42 -5.55 -12.52
CA GLY A 112 5.57 -5.16 -11.70
C GLY A 112 5.82 -3.65 -11.63
N ALA A 113 4.82 -2.82 -11.97
CA ALA A 113 4.90 -1.37 -11.87
C ALA A 113 6.10 -0.76 -12.62
N ALA A 114 6.50 -1.36 -13.74
CA ALA A 114 7.62 -0.89 -14.55
C ALA A 114 7.36 0.55 -15.03
N SER A 115 8.34 1.43 -14.80
CA SER A 115 8.28 2.84 -15.17
C SER A 115 9.05 3.06 -16.46
N ASP A 116 8.46 3.72 -17.46
CA ASP A 116 9.11 4.10 -18.73
C ASP A 116 10.29 5.07 -18.54
N ASP A 117 10.48 5.62 -17.33
CA ASP A 117 11.66 6.42 -16.95
C ASP A 117 12.88 5.55 -16.60
N ALA A 118 12.79 4.22 -16.74
CA ALA A 118 13.95 3.32 -16.74
C ALA A 118 14.67 3.44 -18.10
N GLY A 119 15.27 4.59 -18.34
CA GLY A 119 16.23 4.75 -19.44
C GLY A 119 17.46 3.84 -19.24
N PRO A 120 18.11 3.42 -20.34
CA PRO A 120 19.22 2.46 -20.34
C PRO A 120 20.44 2.88 -19.52
#